data_AF-A0A1I7J5I8-F1
#
_entry.id   AF-A0A1I7J5I8-F1
#
_cell.length_a   1.000
_cell.length_b   1.000
_cell.length_c   1.000
_cell.angle_alpha   90.00
_cell.angle_beta   90.00
_cell.angle_gamma   90.00
#
_symmetry.space_group_name_H-M   'P 1'
#
loop_
_entity.id
_entity.type
_entity.pdbx_description
1 polymer ?
#
loop_
_entity_poly.entity_id
_entity_poly.type
_entity_poly.pdbx_seq_one_letter_code
_entity_poly.pdbx_strand_id
1 'polypeptide(L)'
;MSIPASARLTALSRRLTPHFSAWTLLILLIAMIVALPVLAILFHVFLPTEGVWSHLASTVLGRYLSNTLFLAVTVGIGTLVIGTGTAWLVVMCRFPGKRLFEWALLLPLAVPTYVIAYAYTDFLQVAGPLQTWLREMMGWSFGDYYFPDIRSLGGAATLITMVLYPYVYLLARASFLEQSVCMLDVGRTLGRGPWRLFFTVAVPLARPALVGGVSLALMETLNEFGAVQFFGVDTFTTGIYRTWFGMGEQVAAAQLAACLLLFVIALVLLERWTRGKREYFHTSSRYQQLPEYRLHGWRALGAVAACLLPVLIGFLIPSGLLAHLAIEQGDSLLGVQFLEFAGNSLVLATIASLIAVAMAVLLSYGVRLDSSPLTRNATRIASLGYAIPGSVVAVGILIPFAWLDDTLNRWLQANYGMIAGLIFSGSAFILIYAYVVRFLAVSFNAVEASLGKVTPSMDAAARTLGQSAGGTLRRVHTPIMRGSLLAAGILVFVDVMKELPATIILRPFNFDTLAVRAHNLASDERLAEAATSSLAIVVVGILPVILLSIAMRKSRPGNNTSTGRKDEHL
;
A
#
# COMPACT_ATOMS: atom_id res chain seq x y z
N MET A 1 -17.02 -4.04 56.16
CA MET A 1 -16.42 -5.34 55.80
C MET A 1 -15.14 -5.07 55.01
N SER A 2 -14.01 -5.07 55.69
CA SER A 2 -12.67 -4.83 55.14
C SER A 2 -12.19 -6.08 54.41
N ILE A 3 -11.98 -5.97 53.10
CA ILE A 3 -11.35 -7.04 52.31
C ILE A 3 -9.90 -7.20 52.82
N PRO A 4 -9.46 -8.39 53.22
CA PRO A 4 -8.13 -8.59 53.79
C PRO A 4 -7.03 -8.27 52.78
N ALA A 5 -5.97 -7.61 53.23
CA ALA A 5 -4.84 -7.17 52.40
C ALA A 5 -4.12 -8.33 51.66
N SER A 6 -4.22 -9.56 52.19
CA SER A 6 -3.71 -10.78 51.55
C SER A 6 -4.44 -11.14 50.24
N ALA A 7 -5.71 -10.75 50.09
CA ALA A 7 -6.47 -10.93 48.85
C ALA A 7 -6.07 -9.93 47.75
N ARG A 8 -5.58 -8.74 48.13
CA ARG A 8 -5.05 -7.75 47.17
C ARG A 8 -3.69 -8.16 46.62
N LEU A 9 -2.84 -8.77 47.44
CA LEU A 9 -1.52 -9.24 47.02
C LEU A 9 -1.59 -10.49 46.12
N THR A 10 -2.55 -11.39 46.35
CA THR A 10 -2.80 -12.54 45.45
C THR A 10 -3.49 -12.15 44.15
N ALA A 11 -4.32 -11.10 44.13
CA ALA A 11 -4.90 -10.55 42.91
C ALA A 11 -3.87 -9.78 42.04
N LEU A 12 -2.83 -9.23 42.66
CA LEU A 12 -1.70 -8.58 41.97
C LEU A 12 -0.65 -9.60 41.48
N SER A 13 -0.36 -10.66 42.24
CA SER A 13 0.60 -11.69 41.83
C SER A 13 0.10 -12.60 40.69
N ARG A 14 -1.21 -12.82 40.58
CA ARG A 14 -1.82 -13.53 39.43
C ARG A 14 -1.81 -12.75 38.11
N ARG A 15 -1.47 -11.45 38.12
CA ARG A 15 -1.39 -10.62 36.90
C ARG A 15 -0.01 -10.62 36.25
N LEU A 16 0.99 -11.28 36.84
CA LEU A 16 2.39 -11.19 36.42
C LEU A 16 3.01 -12.53 35.98
N THR A 17 2.31 -13.66 36.14
CA THR A 17 2.73 -14.91 35.50
C THR A 17 2.14 -14.96 34.08
N PRO A 18 2.96 -14.89 33.01
CA PRO A 18 2.45 -15.07 31.66
C PRO A 18 1.91 -16.50 31.55
N HIS A 19 0.59 -16.67 31.57
CA HIS A 19 -0.01 -17.90 31.12
C HIS A 19 0.25 -17.97 29.61
N PHE A 20 1.27 -18.73 29.20
CA PHE A 20 1.54 -19.04 27.81
C PHE A 20 0.39 -19.91 27.28
N SER A 21 -0.65 -19.26 26.76
CA SER A 21 -1.69 -19.95 26.03
C SER A 21 -1.10 -20.44 24.69
N ALA A 22 -1.65 -21.51 24.13
CA ALA A 22 -1.27 -21.97 22.79
C ALA A 22 -1.42 -20.86 21.72
N TRP A 23 -2.36 -19.92 21.93
CA TRP A 23 -2.55 -18.74 21.09
C TRP A 23 -1.41 -17.73 21.23
N THR A 24 -0.91 -17.51 22.44
CA THR A 24 0.24 -16.64 22.69
C THR A 24 1.47 -17.15 21.96
N LEU A 25 1.73 -18.47 22.02
CA LEU A 25 2.83 -19.11 21.29
C LEU A 25 2.66 -18.98 19.77
N LEU A 26 1.44 -19.20 19.26
CA LEU A 26 1.13 -19.07 17.84
C LEU A 26 1.37 -17.63 17.33
N ILE A 27 0.92 -16.61 18.07
CA ILE A 27 1.14 -15.20 17.74
C ILE A 27 2.63 -14.86 17.74
N LEU A 28 3.37 -15.35 18.74
CA LEU A 28 4.82 -15.14 18.82
C LEU A 28 5.55 -15.78 17.65
N LEU A 29 5.18 -17.01 17.27
CA LEU A 29 5.74 -17.70 16.12
C LEU A 29 5.49 -16.91 14.84
N ILE A 30 4.24 -16.48 14.59
CA ILE A 30 3.91 -15.66 13.42
C ILE A 30 4.69 -14.34 13.43
N ALA A 31 4.75 -13.65 14.57
CA ALA A 31 5.49 -12.40 14.68
C ALA A 31 6.98 -12.57 14.43
N MET A 32 7.59 -13.66 14.91
CA MET A 32 8.99 -13.99 14.68
C MET A 32 9.25 -14.29 13.20
N ILE A 33 8.37 -15.08 12.58
CA ILE A 33 8.41 -15.39 11.15
C ILE A 33 8.35 -14.09 10.33
N VAL A 34 7.49 -13.14 10.67
CA VAL A 34 7.36 -11.86 9.94
C VAL A 34 8.53 -10.91 10.23
N ALA A 35 9.08 -10.95 11.44
CA ALA A 35 10.21 -10.10 11.85
C ALA A 35 11.57 -10.56 11.31
N LEU A 36 11.68 -11.82 10.85
CA LEU A 36 12.92 -12.42 10.37
C LEU A 36 13.69 -11.54 9.37
N PRO A 37 13.11 -10.98 8.29
CA PRO A 37 13.84 -10.08 7.38
C PRO A 37 14.42 -8.84 8.06
N VAL A 38 13.66 -8.22 8.95
CA VAL A 38 14.10 -7.04 9.69
C VAL A 38 15.29 -7.38 10.57
N LEU A 39 15.19 -8.49 11.31
CA LEU A 39 16.26 -8.96 12.18
C LEU A 39 17.52 -9.32 11.39
N ALA A 40 17.35 -10.01 10.25
CA ALA A 40 18.46 -10.37 9.37
C ALA A 40 19.19 -9.12 8.87
N ILE A 41 18.48 -8.14 8.34
CA ILE A 41 19.09 -6.91 7.80
C ILE A 41 19.81 -6.10 8.89
N LEU A 42 19.19 -5.94 10.06
CA LEU A 42 19.81 -5.21 11.17
C LEU A 42 21.07 -5.91 11.69
N PHE A 43 21.14 -7.23 11.61
CA PHE A 43 22.35 -7.99 11.95
C PHE A 43 23.49 -7.75 10.94
N HIS A 44 23.19 -7.64 9.64
CA HIS A 44 24.18 -7.44 8.58
C HIS A 44 24.91 -6.10 8.66
N VAL A 45 24.37 -5.11 9.39
CA VAL A 45 25.04 -3.83 9.65
C VAL A 45 26.38 -4.02 10.37
N PHE A 46 26.52 -5.08 11.17
CA PHE A 46 27.73 -5.35 11.96
C PHE A 46 28.78 -6.18 11.22
N LEU A 47 28.49 -6.64 9.99
CA LEU A 47 29.43 -7.44 9.21
C LEU A 47 30.41 -6.54 8.43
N PRO A 48 31.71 -6.92 8.36
CA PRO A 48 32.70 -6.18 7.60
C PRO A 48 32.50 -6.37 6.08
N THR A 49 32.82 -5.34 5.28
CA THR A 49 32.66 -5.35 3.81
C THR A 49 33.95 -4.96 3.08
N GLU A 50 35.12 -5.24 3.65
CA GLU A 50 36.43 -5.06 2.99
C GLU A 50 36.62 -3.71 2.22
N GLY A 51 36.09 -2.60 2.75
CA GLY A 51 36.20 -1.26 2.12
C GLY A 51 35.12 -0.89 1.09
N VAL A 52 34.22 -1.80 0.71
CA VAL A 52 33.08 -1.50 -0.18
C VAL A 52 32.16 -0.44 0.45
N TRP A 53 31.84 -0.58 1.73
CA TRP A 53 31.02 0.39 2.45
C TRP A 53 31.63 1.79 2.50
N SER A 54 32.94 1.92 2.72
CA SER A 54 33.60 3.24 2.75
C SER A 54 33.59 3.89 1.37
N HIS A 55 33.75 3.10 0.30
CA HIS A 55 33.62 3.57 -1.07
C HIS A 55 32.19 4.04 -1.39
N LEU A 56 31.16 3.27 -1.01
CA LEU A 56 29.76 3.68 -1.19
C LEU A 56 29.44 4.96 -0.43
N ALA A 57 29.93 5.08 0.81
CA ALA A 57 29.74 6.24 1.66
C ALA A 57 30.34 7.52 1.06
N SER A 58 31.52 7.43 0.44
CA SER A 58 32.20 8.59 -0.16
C SER A 58 31.69 8.97 -1.54
N THR A 59 31.03 8.05 -2.27
CA THR A 59 30.63 8.27 -3.66
C THR A 59 29.12 8.48 -3.84
N VAL A 60 28.31 7.46 -3.54
CA VAL A 60 26.90 7.39 -3.94
C VAL A 60 25.92 7.59 -2.80
N LEU A 61 26.31 7.32 -1.55
CA LEU A 61 25.40 7.33 -0.40
C LEU A 61 24.75 8.70 -0.17
N GLY A 62 25.50 9.79 -0.31
CA GLY A 62 24.97 11.15 -0.21
C GLY A 62 23.92 11.47 -1.28
N ARG A 63 24.11 10.92 -2.50
CA ARG A 63 23.14 11.06 -3.60
C ARG A 63 21.89 10.23 -3.34
N TYR A 64 22.02 8.97 -2.90
CA TYR A 64 20.88 8.15 -2.53
C TYR A 64 20.03 8.79 -1.43
N LEU A 65 20.68 9.35 -0.41
CA LEU A 65 19.99 10.02 0.69
C LEU A 65 19.25 11.29 0.21
N SER A 66 19.94 12.17 -0.52
CA SER A 66 19.36 13.44 -0.98
C SER A 66 18.21 13.23 -1.97
N ASN A 67 18.36 12.32 -2.94
CA ASN A 67 17.30 12.00 -3.91
C ASN A 67 16.09 11.33 -3.24
N THR A 68 16.32 10.37 -2.33
CA THR A 68 15.24 9.71 -1.60
C THR A 68 14.48 10.69 -0.72
N LEU A 69 15.19 11.61 -0.04
CA LEU A 69 14.57 12.67 0.75
C LEU A 69 13.80 13.66 -0.12
N PHE A 70 14.36 14.06 -1.26
CA PHE A 70 13.67 14.95 -2.22
C PHE A 70 12.38 14.33 -2.74
N LEU A 71 12.40 13.05 -3.13
CA LEU A 71 11.21 12.31 -3.54
C LEU A 71 10.19 12.26 -2.41
N ALA A 72 10.60 11.88 -1.20
CA ALA A 72 9.70 11.80 -0.06
C ALA A 72 9.04 13.15 0.25
N VAL A 73 9.82 14.23 0.31
CA VAL A 73 9.26 15.57 0.62
C VAL A 73 8.33 16.04 -0.51
N THR A 74 8.75 15.93 -1.76
CA THR A 74 7.99 16.45 -2.91
C THR A 74 6.70 15.66 -3.11
N VAL A 75 6.75 14.33 -3.05
CA VAL A 75 5.56 13.47 -3.14
C VAL A 75 4.66 13.68 -1.93
N GLY A 76 5.21 13.78 -0.72
CA GLY A 76 4.42 14.04 0.48
C GLY A 76 3.63 15.34 0.40
N ILE A 77 4.27 16.43 -0.05
CA ILE A 77 3.60 17.72 -0.24
C ILE A 77 2.58 17.65 -1.40
N GLY A 78 2.98 17.09 -2.54
CA GLY A 78 2.14 17.00 -3.73
C GLY A 78 0.86 16.19 -3.48
N THR A 79 1.00 15.02 -2.86
CA THR A 79 -0.15 14.16 -2.50
C THR A 79 -1.02 14.80 -1.43
N LEU A 80 -0.43 15.50 -0.45
CA LEU A 80 -1.18 16.26 0.56
C LEU A 80 -2.05 17.33 -0.09
N VAL A 81 -1.47 18.14 -0.98
CA VAL A 81 -2.17 19.26 -1.64
C VAL A 81 -3.27 18.74 -2.56
N ILE A 82 -2.93 17.82 -3.47
CA ILE A 82 -3.88 17.29 -4.47
C ILE A 82 -4.97 16.46 -3.78
N GLY A 83 -4.59 15.52 -2.91
CA GLY A 83 -5.53 14.64 -2.22
C GLY A 83 -6.48 15.40 -1.29
N THR A 84 -5.97 16.33 -0.48
CA THR A 84 -6.81 17.13 0.42
C THR A 84 -7.70 18.11 -0.36
N GLY A 85 -7.14 18.78 -1.37
CA GLY A 85 -7.87 19.76 -2.17
C GLY A 85 -9.03 19.13 -2.95
N THR A 86 -8.78 18.01 -3.64
CA THR A 86 -9.82 17.28 -4.37
C THR A 86 -10.85 16.65 -3.42
N ALA A 87 -10.44 16.13 -2.26
CA ALA A 87 -11.36 15.63 -1.24
C ALA A 87 -12.29 16.72 -0.72
N TRP A 88 -11.75 17.91 -0.43
CA TRP A 88 -12.54 19.04 0.04
C TRP A 88 -13.57 19.50 -1.01
N LEU A 89 -13.17 19.62 -2.28
CA LEU A 89 -14.07 20.00 -3.36
C LEU A 89 -15.23 18.99 -3.49
N VAL A 90 -14.91 17.69 -3.52
CA VAL A 90 -15.92 16.64 -3.68
C VAL A 90 -16.83 16.52 -2.45
N VAL A 91 -16.35 16.81 -1.24
CA VAL A 91 -17.22 16.75 -0.04
C VAL A 91 -18.07 18.02 0.10
N MET A 92 -17.46 19.19 0.00
CA MET A 92 -18.08 20.46 0.41
C MET A 92 -18.69 21.26 -0.74
N CYS A 93 -18.42 20.94 -2.00
CA CYS A 93 -18.93 21.70 -3.14
C CYS A 93 -19.93 20.90 -4.00
N ARG A 94 -20.80 21.62 -4.70
CA ARG A 94 -21.62 21.13 -5.82
C ARG A 94 -21.11 21.72 -7.12
N PHE A 95 -20.71 20.87 -8.04
CA PHE A 95 -20.27 21.22 -9.39
C PHE A 95 -20.60 20.07 -10.36
N PRO A 96 -20.63 20.33 -11.69
CA PRO A 96 -20.93 19.30 -12.69
C PRO A 96 -19.98 18.11 -12.59
N GLY A 97 -20.49 16.89 -12.73
CA GLY A 97 -19.66 15.67 -12.70
C GLY A 97 -19.17 15.24 -11.31
N LYS A 98 -19.53 15.92 -10.21
CA LYS A 98 -19.15 15.57 -8.82
C LYS A 98 -19.23 14.06 -8.52
N ARG A 99 -20.35 13.41 -8.88
CA ARG A 99 -20.59 11.97 -8.62
C ARG A 99 -19.66 11.05 -9.39
N LEU A 100 -19.16 11.48 -10.55
CA LEU A 100 -18.14 10.78 -11.31
C LEU A 100 -16.79 10.90 -10.60
N PHE A 101 -16.42 12.12 -10.22
CA PHE A 101 -15.15 12.39 -9.52
C PHE A 101 -15.05 11.71 -8.15
N GLU A 102 -16.18 11.48 -7.45
CA GLU A 102 -16.20 10.75 -6.17
C GLU A 102 -15.42 9.42 -6.22
N TRP A 103 -15.51 8.68 -7.34
CA TRP A 103 -14.82 7.42 -7.54
C TRP A 103 -13.70 7.48 -8.57
N ALA A 104 -13.79 8.34 -9.59
CA ALA A 104 -12.76 8.47 -10.62
C ALA A 104 -11.41 8.94 -10.02
N LEU A 105 -11.43 9.75 -8.96
CA LEU A 105 -10.23 10.17 -8.23
C LEU A 105 -9.46 9.01 -7.57
N LEU A 106 -10.04 7.82 -7.48
CA LEU A 106 -9.39 6.61 -6.96
C LEU A 106 -8.73 5.77 -8.07
N LEU A 107 -9.04 6.01 -9.34
CA LEU A 107 -8.57 5.20 -10.46
C LEU A 107 -7.04 5.15 -10.63
N PRO A 108 -6.28 6.25 -10.42
CA PRO A 108 -4.82 6.19 -10.56
C PRO A 108 -4.15 5.12 -9.69
N LEU A 109 -4.75 4.76 -8.55
CA LEU A 109 -4.23 3.72 -7.65
C LEU A 109 -4.16 2.32 -8.30
N ALA A 110 -4.97 2.09 -9.34
CA ALA A 110 -5.03 0.83 -10.08
C ALA A 110 -3.83 0.64 -11.01
N VAL A 111 -3.14 1.71 -11.39
CA VAL A 111 -2.06 1.66 -12.37
C VAL A 111 -0.72 1.65 -11.64
N PRO A 112 0.17 0.68 -11.93
CA PRO A 112 1.51 0.70 -11.39
C PRO A 112 2.27 1.94 -11.88
N THR A 113 3.02 2.57 -10.97
CA THR A 113 3.91 3.71 -11.22
C THR A 113 4.92 3.46 -12.33
N TYR A 114 5.54 2.29 -12.38
CA TYR A 114 6.51 1.93 -13.43
C TYR A 114 5.86 1.87 -14.82
N VAL A 115 4.63 1.35 -14.91
CA VAL A 115 3.84 1.32 -16.15
C VAL A 115 3.57 2.74 -16.65
N ILE A 116 3.23 3.65 -15.73
CA ILE A 116 3.02 5.07 -16.05
C ILE A 116 4.33 5.73 -16.50
N ALA A 117 5.45 5.43 -15.86
CA ALA A 117 6.76 5.93 -16.26
C ALA A 117 7.11 5.53 -17.70
N TYR A 118 6.81 4.29 -18.09
CA TYR A 118 7.00 3.79 -19.45
C TYR A 118 6.12 4.51 -20.46
N ALA A 119 4.81 4.59 -20.19
CA ALA A 119 3.85 5.24 -21.08
C ALA A 119 4.17 6.74 -21.28
N TYR A 120 4.55 7.46 -20.21
CA TYR A 120 4.91 8.87 -20.33
C TYR A 120 6.25 9.09 -21.01
N THR A 121 7.20 8.19 -20.87
CA THR A 121 8.47 8.32 -21.60
C THR A 121 8.25 8.15 -23.09
N ASP A 122 7.48 7.14 -23.51
CA ASP A 122 7.12 6.97 -24.91
C ASP A 122 6.38 8.18 -25.48
N PHE A 123 5.45 8.73 -24.71
CA PHE A 123 4.62 9.85 -25.15
C PHE A 123 5.35 11.19 -25.21
N LEU A 124 6.22 11.45 -24.22
CA LEU A 124 6.85 12.74 -23.99
C LEU A 124 8.31 12.81 -24.45
N GLN A 125 8.93 11.70 -24.88
CA GLN A 125 10.28 11.76 -25.45
C GLN A 125 10.33 12.60 -26.72
N VAL A 126 11.54 12.94 -27.17
CA VAL A 126 11.75 13.79 -28.35
C VAL A 126 11.07 13.22 -29.59
N ALA A 127 11.18 11.90 -29.82
CA ALA A 127 10.49 11.22 -30.91
C ALA A 127 9.01 10.89 -30.60
N GLY A 128 8.55 11.21 -29.39
CA GLY A 128 7.23 10.83 -28.89
C GLY A 128 6.11 11.59 -29.59
N PRO A 129 4.88 11.02 -29.63
CA PRO A 129 3.74 11.62 -30.31
C PRO A 129 3.47 13.08 -29.95
N LEU A 130 3.59 13.47 -28.68
CA LEU A 130 3.30 14.86 -28.27
C LEU A 130 4.32 15.84 -28.83
N GLN A 131 5.61 15.53 -28.70
CA GLN A 131 6.66 16.42 -29.17
C GLN A 131 6.71 16.49 -30.70
N THR A 132 6.47 15.36 -31.38
CA THR A 132 6.35 15.32 -32.85
C THR A 132 5.18 16.17 -33.33
N TRP A 133 4.00 16.03 -32.72
CA TRP A 133 2.83 16.85 -33.03
C TRP A 133 3.07 18.35 -32.81
N LEU A 134 3.74 18.73 -31.70
CA LEU A 134 4.11 20.13 -31.44
C LEU A 134 5.06 20.69 -32.52
N ARG A 135 6.07 19.91 -32.92
CA ARG A 135 7.01 20.30 -33.97
C ARG A 135 6.34 20.48 -35.32
N GLU A 136 5.47 19.57 -35.71
CA GLU A 136 4.72 19.63 -36.96
C GLU A 136 3.77 20.85 -36.99
N MET A 137 3.06 21.11 -35.88
CA MET A 137 2.10 22.21 -35.83
C MET A 137 2.75 23.59 -35.75
N MET A 138 3.90 23.71 -35.07
CA MET A 138 4.59 24.99 -34.88
C MET A 138 5.71 25.22 -35.91
N GLY A 139 6.01 24.24 -36.77
CA GLY A 139 7.15 24.28 -37.69
C GLY A 139 8.51 24.27 -36.98
N TRP A 140 8.58 23.75 -35.75
CA TRP A 140 9.80 23.69 -34.97
C TRP A 140 10.67 22.50 -35.34
N SER A 141 11.98 22.70 -35.34
CA SER A 141 12.99 21.66 -35.45
C SER A 141 13.52 21.27 -34.06
N PHE A 142 14.35 20.22 -34.00
CA PHE A 142 14.97 19.80 -32.76
C PHE A 142 15.90 20.90 -32.22
N GLY A 143 15.65 21.35 -30.99
CA GLY A 143 16.44 22.40 -30.33
C GLY A 143 15.78 23.79 -30.32
N ASP A 144 14.70 23.99 -31.09
CA ASP A 144 14.02 25.30 -31.17
C ASP A 144 13.14 25.61 -29.94
N TYR A 145 12.84 24.60 -29.11
CA TYR A 145 12.05 24.74 -27.90
C TYR A 145 12.65 23.93 -26.75
N TYR A 146 12.46 24.44 -25.53
CA TYR A 146 12.78 23.70 -24.31
C TYR A 146 11.59 22.82 -23.91
N PHE A 147 11.85 21.52 -23.75
CA PHE A 147 10.89 20.58 -23.19
C PHE A 147 11.45 19.96 -21.90
N PRO A 148 10.70 19.94 -20.78
CA PRO A 148 11.17 19.35 -19.54
C PRO A 148 11.49 17.86 -19.71
N ASP A 149 12.67 17.44 -19.23
CA ASP A 149 13.04 16.02 -19.26
C ASP A 149 12.20 15.24 -18.23
N ILE A 150 11.39 14.30 -18.74
CA ILE A 150 10.55 13.43 -17.92
C ILE A 150 11.39 12.41 -17.14
N ARG A 151 12.55 11.99 -17.68
CA ARG A 151 13.47 11.02 -17.05
C ARG A 151 14.38 11.74 -16.06
N SER A 152 13.76 12.41 -15.10
CA SER A 152 14.42 13.24 -14.09
C SER A 152 13.83 13.00 -12.70
N LEU A 153 14.56 13.44 -11.67
CA LEU A 153 14.09 13.38 -10.28
C LEU A 153 12.74 14.11 -10.08
N GLY A 154 12.55 15.25 -10.75
CA GLY A 154 11.29 16.00 -10.72
C GLY A 154 10.16 15.32 -11.50
N GLY A 155 10.48 14.70 -12.64
CA GLY A 155 9.54 13.87 -13.40
C GLY A 155 9.05 12.68 -12.58
N ALA A 156 9.97 11.96 -11.93
CA ALA A 156 9.64 10.86 -11.01
C ALA A 156 8.71 11.33 -9.88
N ALA A 157 9.07 12.41 -9.18
CA ALA A 157 8.24 12.96 -8.11
C ALA A 157 6.83 13.33 -8.57
N THR A 158 6.69 13.90 -9.77
CA THR A 158 5.41 14.34 -10.34
C THR A 158 4.52 13.14 -10.67
N LEU A 159 5.05 12.13 -11.37
CA LEU A 159 4.28 10.94 -11.73
C LEU A 159 3.88 10.14 -10.50
N ILE A 160 4.81 9.92 -9.56
CA ILE A 160 4.50 9.22 -8.31
C ILE A 160 3.41 9.98 -7.53
N THR A 161 3.46 11.32 -7.50
CA THR A 161 2.40 12.13 -6.87
C THR A 161 1.03 11.90 -7.53
N MET A 162 0.97 11.89 -8.86
CA MET A 162 -0.27 11.71 -9.61
C MET A 162 -0.86 10.31 -9.46
N VAL A 163 -0.04 9.32 -9.10
CA VAL A 163 -0.49 7.95 -8.84
C VAL A 163 -0.88 7.75 -7.37
N LEU A 164 -0.15 8.37 -6.43
CA LEU A 164 -0.28 8.10 -5.00
C LEU A 164 -1.15 9.11 -4.23
N TYR A 165 -1.57 10.24 -4.83
CA TYR A 165 -2.53 11.15 -4.18
C TYR A 165 -3.85 10.48 -3.72
N PRO A 166 -4.36 9.39 -4.36
CA PRO A 166 -5.59 8.74 -3.93
C PRO A 166 -5.57 8.25 -2.48
N TYR A 167 -4.39 7.90 -1.93
CA TYR A 167 -4.25 7.51 -0.51
C TYR A 167 -4.66 8.65 0.43
N VAL A 168 -4.18 9.87 0.15
CA VAL A 168 -4.56 11.06 0.91
C VAL A 168 -6.02 11.42 0.65
N TYR A 169 -6.46 11.40 -0.61
CA TYR A 169 -7.85 11.70 -0.98
C TYR A 169 -8.84 10.83 -0.21
N LEU A 170 -8.60 9.51 -0.13
CA LEU A 170 -9.49 8.57 0.52
C LEU A 170 -9.66 8.88 2.01
N LEU A 171 -8.54 9.05 2.72
CA LEU A 171 -8.56 9.32 4.17
C LEU A 171 -9.04 10.73 4.49
N ALA A 172 -8.67 11.72 3.68
CA ALA A 172 -9.18 13.08 3.79
C ALA A 172 -10.70 13.12 3.61
N ARG A 173 -11.20 12.46 2.56
CA ARG A 173 -12.64 12.42 2.25
C ARG A 173 -13.43 11.72 3.35
N ALA A 174 -12.95 10.58 3.85
CA ALA A 174 -13.59 9.89 4.97
C ALA A 174 -13.69 10.81 6.20
N SER A 175 -12.57 11.46 6.56
CA SER A 175 -12.54 12.40 7.69
C SER A 175 -13.47 13.59 7.51
N PHE A 176 -13.50 14.22 6.33
CA PHE A 176 -14.39 15.36 6.06
C PHE A 176 -15.88 14.99 6.07
N LEU A 177 -16.22 13.75 5.69
CA LEU A 177 -17.60 13.25 5.76
C LEU A 177 -18.04 12.95 7.21
N GLU A 178 -17.11 12.54 8.06
CA GLU A 178 -17.37 12.24 9.48
C GLU A 178 -17.38 13.50 10.36
N GLN A 179 -16.92 14.65 9.86
CA GLN A 179 -16.94 15.91 10.61
C GLN A 179 -18.36 16.37 10.97
N SER A 180 -18.53 16.82 12.21
CA SER A 180 -19.82 17.34 12.69
C SER A 180 -20.22 18.61 11.94
N VAL A 181 -21.38 18.55 11.27
CA VAL A 181 -22.02 19.69 10.59
C VAL A 181 -22.17 20.90 11.52
N CYS A 182 -22.44 20.65 12.81
CA CYS A 182 -22.59 21.69 13.83
C CYS A 182 -21.32 22.55 13.97
N MET A 183 -20.13 21.96 13.95
CA MET A 183 -18.88 22.75 14.05
C MET A 183 -18.66 23.64 12.82
N LEU A 184 -19.06 23.15 11.64
CA LEU A 184 -18.96 23.91 10.39
C LEU A 184 -19.96 25.07 10.37
N ASP A 185 -21.19 24.84 10.83
CA ASP A 185 -22.24 25.87 10.89
C ASP A 185 -21.97 26.92 11.97
N VAL A 186 -21.45 26.55 13.14
CA VAL A 186 -20.99 27.52 14.17
C VAL A 186 -19.90 28.42 13.59
N GLY A 187 -18.92 27.85 12.87
CA GLY A 187 -17.90 28.64 12.20
C GLY A 187 -18.47 29.65 11.20
N ARG A 188 -19.54 29.29 10.48
CA ARG A 188 -20.24 30.19 9.55
C ARG A 188 -20.98 31.30 10.27
N THR A 189 -21.68 30.99 11.38
CA THR A 189 -22.35 32.00 12.22
C THR A 189 -21.36 32.99 12.81
N LEU A 190 -20.11 32.57 13.07
CA LEU A 190 -18.99 33.43 13.47
C LEU A 190 -18.36 34.21 12.30
N GLY A 191 -18.99 34.26 11.14
CA GLY A 191 -18.53 35.03 9.97
C GLY A 191 -17.34 34.40 9.24
N ARG A 192 -17.01 33.12 9.46
CA ARG A 192 -15.93 32.46 8.73
C ARG A 192 -16.41 31.96 7.37
N GLY A 193 -15.83 32.53 6.31
CA GLY A 193 -16.02 32.06 4.95
C GLY A 193 -15.39 30.67 4.68
N PRO A 194 -15.65 30.06 3.51
CA PRO A 194 -15.30 28.66 3.21
C PRO A 194 -13.81 28.36 3.36
N TRP A 195 -12.93 29.25 2.87
CA TRP A 195 -11.47 29.08 2.97
C TRP A 195 -10.95 29.22 4.40
N ARG A 196 -11.48 30.18 5.17
CA ARG A 196 -11.13 30.31 6.59
C ARG A 196 -11.58 29.07 7.36
N LEU A 197 -12.78 28.57 7.10
CA LEU A 197 -13.29 27.34 7.72
C LEU A 197 -12.42 26.12 7.37
N PHE A 198 -11.98 26.01 6.11
CA PHE A 198 -11.08 24.96 5.65
C PHE A 198 -9.77 24.94 6.46
N PHE A 199 -9.03 26.04 6.49
CA PHE A 199 -7.72 26.09 7.15
C PHE A 199 -7.81 26.09 8.68
N THR A 200 -8.88 26.63 9.27
CA THR A 200 -8.96 26.80 10.74
C THR A 200 -9.74 25.71 11.45
N VAL A 201 -10.61 24.96 10.76
CA VAL A 201 -11.47 23.93 11.37
C VAL A 201 -11.28 22.60 10.67
N ALA A 202 -11.54 22.53 9.36
CA ALA A 202 -11.59 21.24 8.67
C ALA A 202 -10.23 20.54 8.58
N VAL A 203 -9.18 21.24 8.14
CA VAL A 203 -7.82 20.67 8.02
C VAL A 203 -7.23 20.31 9.39
N PRO A 204 -7.29 21.16 10.45
CA PRO A 204 -6.80 20.79 11.77
C PRO A 204 -7.48 19.55 12.37
N LEU A 205 -8.79 19.40 12.18
CA LEU A 205 -9.54 18.22 12.61
C LEU A 205 -9.22 16.98 11.78
N ALA A 206 -9.00 17.15 10.47
CA ALA A 206 -8.63 16.06 9.56
C ALA A 206 -7.14 15.67 9.64
N ARG A 207 -6.30 16.45 10.35
CA ARG A 207 -4.84 16.26 10.40
C ARG A 207 -4.40 14.81 10.66
N PRO A 208 -5.00 14.04 11.60
CA PRO A 208 -4.60 12.64 11.80
C PRO A 208 -4.83 11.76 10.57
N ALA A 209 -5.93 11.98 9.83
CA ALA A 209 -6.23 11.26 8.60
C ALA A 209 -5.33 11.71 7.44
N LEU A 210 -5.04 13.01 7.35
CA LEU A 210 -4.13 13.56 6.34
C LEU A 210 -2.70 13.03 6.52
N VAL A 211 -2.18 13.06 7.75
CA VAL A 211 -0.86 12.51 8.08
C VAL A 211 -0.81 11.01 7.77
N GLY A 212 -1.84 10.24 8.17
CA GLY A 212 -1.92 8.82 7.82
C GLY A 212 -1.89 8.59 6.31
N GLY A 213 -2.60 9.39 5.52
CA GLY A 213 -2.63 9.28 4.06
C GLY A 213 -1.29 9.62 3.41
N VAL A 214 -0.64 10.68 3.89
CA VAL A 214 0.72 11.05 3.43
C VAL A 214 1.68 9.93 3.78
N SER A 215 1.65 9.40 5.00
CA SER A 215 2.55 8.31 5.41
C SER A 215 2.40 7.06 4.56
N LEU A 216 1.18 6.67 4.18
CA LEU A 216 0.95 5.56 3.24
C LEU A 216 1.57 5.87 1.86
N ALA A 217 1.34 7.08 1.32
CA ALA A 217 1.94 7.48 0.05
C ALA A 217 3.48 7.50 0.11
N LEU A 218 4.07 7.91 1.23
CA LEU A 218 5.52 7.89 1.42
C LEU A 218 6.09 6.47 1.51
N MET A 219 5.37 5.55 2.16
CA MET A 219 5.78 4.13 2.18
C MET A 219 5.83 3.53 0.78
N GLU A 220 4.83 3.82 -0.05
CA GLU A 220 4.84 3.38 -1.46
C GLU A 220 5.93 4.10 -2.28
N THR A 221 6.19 5.38 -2.01
CA THR A 221 7.27 6.14 -2.67
C THR A 221 8.63 5.56 -2.36
N LEU A 222 8.90 5.17 -1.11
CA LEU A 222 10.16 4.56 -0.70
C LEU A 222 10.30 3.12 -1.22
N ASN A 223 9.18 2.46 -1.49
CA ASN A 223 9.15 1.18 -2.16
C ASN A 223 9.34 1.27 -3.68
N GLU A 224 9.23 2.47 -4.26
CA GLU A 224 9.27 2.63 -5.71
C GLU A 224 10.63 2.21 -6.27
N PHE A 225 10.60 1.27 -7.20
CA PHE A 225 11.79 0.74 -7.88
C PHE A 225 11.69 0.96 -9.38
N GLY A 226 10.63 0.46 -10.03
CA GLY A 226 10.56 0.40 -11.48
C GLY A 226 10.55 1.78 -12.14
N ALA A 227 9.78 2.75 -11.61
CA ALA A 227 9.71 4.09 -12.17
C ALA A 227 11.04 4.86 -11.98
N VAL A 228 11.61 4.82 -10.77
CA VAL A 228 12.86 5.54 -10.45
C VAL A 228 14.07 4.91 -11.15
N GLN A 229 14.15 3.58 -11.25
CA GLN A 229 15.20 2.90 -11.99
C GLN A 229 15.14 3.27 -13.47
N PHE A 230 13.96 3.23 -14.07
CA PHE A 230 13.79 3.54 -15.49
C PHE A 230 14.15 4.99 -15.82
N PHE A 231 13.80 5.93 -14.94
CA PHE A 231 14.20 7.33 -15.08
C PHE A 231 15.67 7.59 -14.74
N GLY A 232 16.44 6.56 -14.35
CA GLY A 232 17.85 6.70 -14.02
C GLY A 232 18.08 7.48 -12.71
N VAL A 233 17.10 7.51 -11.81
CA VAL A 233 17.18 8.25 -10.55
C VAL A 233 17.82 7.38 -9.48
N ASP A 234 18.96 7.86 -8.97
CA ASP A 234 19.74 7.20 -7.92
C ASP A 234 19.06 7.34 -6.54
N THR A 235 18.26 6.36 -6.12
CA THR A 235 17.64 6.26 -4.78
C THR A 235 18.23 5.10 -3.97
N PHE A 236 17.89 5.01 -2.67
CA PHE A 236 18.27 3.83 -1.88
C PHE A 236 17.75 2.54 -2.50
N THR A 237 16.52 2.53 -3.02
CA THR A 237 15.90 1.34 -3.62
C THR A 237 16.66 0.86 -4.85
N THR A 238 17.04 1.78 -5.75
CA THR A 238 17.89 1.44 -6.92
C THR A 238 19.31 1.06 -6.50
N GLY A 239 19.84 1.69 -5.45
CA GLY A 239 21.17 1.42 -4.91
C GLY A 239 21.30 0.00 -4.36
N ILE A 240 20.31 -0.47 -3.59
CA ILE A 240 20.24 -1.84 -3.08
C ILE A 240 20.33 -2.84 -4.23
N TYR A 241 19.54 -2.62 -5.29
CA TYR A 241 19.54 -3.50 -6.46
C TYR A 241 20.87 -3.49 -7.21
N ARG A 242 21.45 -2.31 -7.46
CA ARG A 242 22.74 -2.17 -8.18
C ARG A 242 23.90 -2.78 -7.39
N THR A 243 23.95 -2.59 -6.08
CA THR A 243 25.01 -3.18 -5.25
C THR A 243 24.87 -4.71 -5.18
N TRP A 244 23.63 -5.22 -5.13
CA TRP A 244 23.39 -6.66 -5.12
C TRP A 244 23.72 -7.33 -6.46
N PHE A 245 23.06 -6.92 -7.55
CA PHE A 245 23.16 -7.58 -8.86
C PHE A 245 24.28 -7.03 -9.74
N GLY A 246 24.58 -5.74 -9.62
CA GLY A 246 25.62 -5.10 -10.43
C GLY A 246 27.03 -5.32 -9.88
N MET A 247 27.20 -5.27 -8.55
CA MET A 247 28.50 -5.45 -7.89
C MET A 247 28.70 -6.84 -7.29
N GLY A 248 27.64 -7.64 -7.12
CA GLY A 248 27.72 -8.95 -6.45
C GLY A 248 27.89 -8.84 -4.92
N GLU A 249 27.73 -7.66 -4.33
CA GLU A 249 28.07 -7.36 -2.94
C GLU A 249 26.83 -7.42 -2.04
N GLN A 250 26.48 -8.64 -1.61
CA GLN A 250 25.25 -8.89 -0.83
C GLN A 250 25.25 -8.20 0.54
N VAL A 251 26.40 -8.18 1.22
CA VAL A 251 26.53 -7.58 2.56
C VAL A 251 26.37 -6.06 2.48
N ALA A 252 27.03 -5.41 1.51
CA ALA A 252 26.91 -3.97 1.31
C ALA A 252 25.47 -3.56 0.90
N ALA A 253 24.80 -4.38 0.07
CA ALA A 253 23.40 -4.17 -0.27
C ALA A 253 22.47 -4.31 0.95
N ALA A 254 22.73 -5.28 1.85
CA ALA A 254 22.00 -5.40 3.12
C ALA A 254 22.22 -4.19 4.04
N GLN A 255 23.42 -3.61 4.06
CA GLN A 255 23.69 -2.38 4.81
C GLN A 255 22.94 -1.17 4.24
N LEU A 256 22.87 -1.03 2.91
CA LEU A 256 22.01 -0.02 2.28
C LEU A 256 20.52 -0.23 2.61
N ALA A 257 20.07 -1.49 2.60
CA ALA A 257 18.71 -1.87 3.00
C ALA A 257 18.43 -1.51 4.47
N ALA A 258 19.42 -1.67 5.37
CA ALA A 258 19.32 -1.27 6.76
C ALA A 258 19.19 0.26 6.91
N CYS A 259 19.95 1.05 6.14
CA CYS A 259 19.81 2.51 6.13
C CYS A 259 18.39 2.94 5.69
N LEU A 260 17.86 2.34 4.62
CA LEU A 260 16.50 2.61 4.17
C LEU A 260 15.46 2.18 5.21
N LEU A 261 15.66 1.04 5.86
CA LEU A 261 14.78 0.55 6.93
C LEU A 261 14.77 1.49 8.14
N LEU A 262 15.94 2.00 8.56
CA LEU A 262 16.04 3.00 9.62
C LEU A 262 15.32 4.29 9.24
N PHE A 263 15.44 4.73 7.98
CA PHE A 263 14.73 5.91 7.48
C PHE A 263 13.21 5.72 7.52
N VAL A 264 12.72 4.56 7.08
CA VAL A 264 11.29 4.17 7.17
C VAL A 264 10.82 4.14 8.62
N ILE A 265 11.58 3.50 9.52
CA ILE A 265 11.25 3.44 10.95
C ILE A 265 11.17 4.85 11.54
N ALA A 266 12.12 5.73 11.22
CA ALA A 266 12.10 7.13 11.66
C ALA A 266 10.84 7.86 11.17
N LEU A 267 10.44 7.66 9.91
CA LEU A 267 9.23 8.24 9.34
C LEU A 267 7.96 7.73 10.05
N VAL A 268 7.88 6.42 10.31
CA VAL A 268 6.76 5.81 11.06
C VAL A 268 6.70 6.33 12.50
N LEU A 269 7.85 6.46 13.17
CA LEU A 269 7.89 7.02 14.53
C LEU A 269 7.47 8.49 14.55
N LEU A 270 7.89 9.27 13.55
CA LEU A 270 7.49 10.66 13.38
C LEU A 270 5.97 10.79 13.12
N GLU A 271 5.40 9.93 12.28
CA GLU A 271 3.95 9.81 12.04
C GLU A 271 3.20 9.55 13.34
N ARG A 272 3.61 8.53 14.10
CA ARG A 272 2.98 8.19 15.39
C ARG A 272 3.08 9.32 16.40
N TRP A 273 4.21 10.01 16.45
CA TRP A 273 4.42 11.12 17.37
C TRP A 273 3.53 12.31 17.01
N THR A 274 3.40 12.63 15.72
CA THR A 274 2.52 13.72 15.25
C THR A 274 1.03 13.39 15.37
N ARG A 275 0.64 12.11 15.31
CA ARG A 275 -0.75 11.69 15.48
C ARG A 275 -1.32 12.03 16.86
N GLY A 276 -0.47 12.08 17.90
CA GLY A 276 -0.82 12.49 19.26
C GLY A 276 -1.88 11.60 19.94
N LYS A 277 -2.09 11.77 21.25
CA LYS A 277 -3.13 11.05 22.03
C LYS A 277 -4.53 11.70 21.89
N ARG A 278 -4.75 12.53 20.87
CA ARG A 278 -5.99 13.32 20.74
C ARG A 278 -7.06 12.46 20.06
N GLU A 279 -7.75 11.68 20.87
CA GLU A 279 -9.01 11.06 20.49
C GLU A 279 -10.09 12.13 20.45
N TYR A 280 -10.48 12.53 19.23
CA TYR A 280 -11.66 13.38 19.05
C TYR A 280 -12.90 12.50 19.22
N PHE A 281 -13.46 12.49 20.43
CA PHE A 281 -14.72 11.80 20.69
C PHE A 281 -15.86 12.56 20.00
N HIS A 282 -16.52 11.89 19.05
CA HIS A 282 -17.75 12.39 18.45
C HIS A 282 -18.87 12.32 19.49
N THR A 283 -19.36 13.47 19.95
CA THR A 283 -20.47 13.57 20.91
C THR A 283 -21.86 13.55 20.26
N SER A 284 -21.96 13.52 18.92
CA SER A 284 -23.24 13.47 18.20
C SER A 284 -23.31 12.30 17.23
N SER A 285 -24.30 11.43 17.47
CA SER A 285 -24.67 10.28 16.61
C SER A 285 -25.63 10.67 15.47
N ARG A 286 -26.07 11.95 15.40
CA ARG A 286 -26.97 12.40 14.33
C ARG A 286 -26.19 12.78 13.08
N TYR A 287 -26.28 11.92 12.07
CA TYR A 287 -25.89 12.22 10.70
C TYR A 287 -26.82 13.30 10.11
N GLN A 288 -26.26 14.45 9.77
CA GLN A 288 -26.96 15.52 9.07
C GLN A 288 -26.30 15.71 7.70
N GLN A 289 -27.09 15.95 6.65
CA GLN A 289 -26.53 16.19 5.32
C GLN A 289 -25.62 17.42 5.37
N LEU A 290 -24.38 17.26 4.88
CA LEU A 290 -23.42 18.35 4.81
C LEU A 290 -23.97 19.47 3.92
N PRO A 291 -24.04 20.72 4.41
CA PRO A 291 -24.45 21.87 3.61
C PRO A 291 -23.37 22.19 2.56
N GLU A 292 -23.64 21.81 1.31
CA GLU A 292 -22.71 21.93 0.19
C GLU A 292 -22.77 23.33 -0.48
N TYR A 293 -21.61 23.91 -0.79
CA TYR A 293 -21.48 25.17 -1.53
C TYR A 293 -21.74 24.94 -3.03
N ARG A 294 -22.75 25.60 -3.59
CA ARG A 294 -22.98 25.56 -5.05
C ARG A 294 -22.00 26.47 -5.78
N LEU A 295 -21.12 25.88 -6.59
CA LEU A 295 -20.19 26.61 -7.45
C LEU A 295 -20.86 26.90 -8.80
N HIS A 296 -20.68 28.12 -9.31
CA HIS A 296 -21.21 28.55 -10.61
C HIS A 296 -20.09 29.17 -11.46
N GLY A 297 -20.24 29.14 -12.78
CA GLY A 297 -19.31 29.74 -13.74
C GLY A 297 -17.88 29.21 -13.63
N TRP A 298 -16.90 30.12 -13.65
CA TRP A 298 -15.47 29.80 -13.60
C TRP A 298 -15.05 29.03 -12.34
N ARG A 299 -15.75 29.20 -11.21
CA ARG A 299 -15.47 28.43 -9.98
C ARG A 299 -15.83 26.96 -10.13
N ALA A 300 -16.92 26.68 -10.83
CA ALA A 300 -17.30 25.30 -11.14
C ALA A 300 -16.31 24.67 -12.13
N LEU A 301 -15.87 25.43 -13.15
CA LEU A 301 -14.87 24.98 -14.10
C LEU A 301 -13.51 24.71 -13.43
N GLY A 302 -13.08 25.58 -12.51
CA GLY A 302 -11.87 25.34 -11.70
C GLY A 302 -11.96 24.09 -10.83
N ALA A 303 -13.12 23.80 -10.23
CA ALA A 303 -13.32 22.55 -9.48
C ALA A 303 -13.30 21.31 -10.38
N VAL A 304 -13.91 21.39 -11.58
CA VAL A 304 -13.84 20.32 -12.57
C VAL A 304 -12.40 20.08 -13.01
N ALA A 305 -11.65 21.14 -13.36
CA ALA A 305 -10.24 21.02 -13.74
C ALA A 305 -9.37 20.45 -12.62
N ALA A 306 -9.55 20.91 -11.38
CA ALA A 306 -8.80 20.41 -10.23
C ALA A 306 -9.05 18.92 -9.94
N CYS A 307 -10.25 18.40 -10.22
CA CYS A 307 -10.55 16.97 -10.08
C CYS A 307 -10.20 16.17 -11.34
N LEU A 308 -10.27 16.76 -12.53
CA LEU A 308 -10.02 16.08 -13.79
C LEU A 308 -8.52 15.90 -14.05
N LEU A 309 -7.70 16.93 -13.79
CA LEU A 309 -6.27 16.89 -14.09
C LEU A 309 -5.55 15.70 -13.44
N PRO A 310 -5.71 15.40 -12.13
CA PRO A 310 -5.05 14.26 -11.52
C PRO A 310 -5.51 12.92 -12.09
N VAL A 311 -6.80 12.78 -12.42
CA VAL A 311 -7.35 11.56 -13.04
C VAL A 311 -6.85 11.39 -14.48
N LEU A 312 -6.77 12.50 -15.21
CA LEU A 312 -6.33 12.50 -16.59
C LEU A 312 -4.85 12.14 -16.69
N ILE A 313 -4.01 12.74 -15.84
CA ILE A 313 -2.57 12.47 -15.82
C ILE A 313 -2.26 11.11 -15.19
N GLY A 314 -2.88 10.77 -14.06
CA GLY A 314 -2.58 9.55 -13.31
C GLY A 314 -3.24 8.28 -13.85
N PHE A 315 -4.23 8.38 -14.75
CA PHE A 315 -4.98 7.21 -15.23
C PHE A 315 -5.36 7.29 -16.71
N LEU A 316 -6.15 8.28 -17.13
CA LEU A 316 -6.78 8.25 -18.46
C LEU A 316 -5.77 8.32 -19.61
N ILE A 317 -4.80 9.25 -19.56
CA ILE A 317 -3.73 9.33 -20.56
C ILE A 317 -2.92 8.03 -20.59
N PRO A 318 -2.28 7.57 -19.50
CA PRO A 318 -1.41 6.39 -19.57
C PRO A 318 -2.19 5.12 -19.95
N SER A 319 -3.40 4.91 -19.43
CA SER A 319 -4.22 3.77 -19.85
C SER A 319 -4.65 3.85 -21.32
N GLY A 320 -4.93 5.04 -21.84
CA GLY A 320 -5.22 5.25 -23.27
C GLY A 320 -4.03 4.95 -24.17
N LEU A 321 -2.83 5.43 -23.79
CA LEU A 321 -1.58 5.15 -24.51
C LEU A 321 -1.26 3.65 -24.52
N LEU A 322 -1.38 2.98 -23.38
CA LEU A 322 -1.16 1.54 -23.29
C LEU A 322 -2.19 0.75 -24.10
N ALA A 323 -3.46 1.16 -24.08
CA ALA A 323 -4.48 0.54 -24.90
C ALA A 323 -4.19 0.69 -26.39
N HIS A 324 -3.75 1.88 -26.83
CA HIS A 324 -3.35 2.13 -28.21
C HIS A 324 -2.18 1.23 -28.62
N LEU A 325 -1.09 1.24 -27.85
CA LEU A 325 0.09 0.40 -28.09
C LEU A 325 -0.25 -1.09 -28.11
N ALA A 326 -1.09 -1.55 -27.18
CA ALA A 326 -1.51 -2.95 -27.10
C ALA A 326 -2.37 -3.39 -28.29
N ILE A 327 -3.16 -2.48 -28.89
CA ILE A 327 -4.01 -2.80 -30.04
C ILE A 327 -3.21 -2.80 -31.35
N GLU A 328 -2.31 -1.82 -31.55
CA GLU A 328 -1.59 -1.69 -32.81
C GLU A 328 -0.41 -2.65 -32.94
N GLN A 329 0.37 -2.80 -31.87
CA GLN A 329 1.69 -3.43 -31.89
C GLN A 329 1.89 -4.40 -30.72
N GLY A 330 0.86 -4.61 -29.90
CA GLY A 330 0.92 -5.48 -28.75
C GLY A 330 1.06 -6.96 -29.12
N ASP A 331 1.68 -7.71 -28.22
CA ASP A 331 1.70 -9.16 -28.30
C ASP A 331 0.28 -9.75 -28.33
N SER A 332 0.16 -10.94 -28.91
CA SER A 332 -1.09 -11.70 -28.85
C SER A 332 -1.53 -11.90 -27.38
N LEU A 333 -2.67 -11.32 -27.01
CA LEU A 333 -3.23 -11.36 -25.63
C LEU A 333 -3.52 -12.80 -25.13
N LEU A 334 -3.52 -13.79 -26.03
CA LEU A 334 -3.74 -15.21 -25.73
C LEU A 334 -2.54 -16.09 -26.14
N GLY A 335 -1.36 -15.50 -26.33
CA GLY A 335 -0.14 -16.27 -26.55
C GLY A 335 0.16 -17.19 -25.36
N VAL A 336 0.71 -18.37 -25.64
CA VAL A 336 1.02 -19.39 -24.61
C VAL A 336 1.89 -18.81 -23.48
N GLN A 337 2.91 -18.02 -23.83
CA GLN A 337 3.79 -17.37 -22.85
C GLN A 337 3.05 -16.32 -22.01
N PHE A 338 2.14 -15.54 -22.60
CA PHE A 338 1.33 -14.58 -21.84
C PHE A 338 0.45 -15.27 -20.80
N LEU A 339 -0.21 -16.37 -21.18
CA LEU A 339 -1.03 -17.15 -20.28
C LEU A 339 -0.21 -17.77 -19.14
N GLU A 340 1.04 -18.15 -19.39
CA GLU A 340 1.97 -18.63 -18.36
C GLU A 340 2.29 -17.52 -17.33
N PHE A 341 2.70 -16.34 -17.77
CA PHE A 341 3.01 -15.23 -16.85
C PHE A 341 1.77 -14.74 -16.09
N ALA A 342 0.60 -14.71 -16.75
CA ALA A 342 -0.68 -14.43 -16.12
C ALA A 342 -1.04 -15.49 -15.08
N GLY A 343 -0.82 -16.77 -15.40
CA GLY A 343 -1.00 -17.90 -14.49
C GLY A 343 -0.10 -17.80 -13.26
N ASN A 344 1.20 -17.54 -13.44
CA ASN A 344 2.15 -17.36 -12.34
C ASN A 344 1.71 -16.23 -11.41
N SER A 345 1.33 -15.08 -11.98
CA SER A 345 0.86 -13.91 -11.21
C SER A 345 -0.41 -14.23 -10.43
N LEU A 346 -1.38 -14.89 -11.08
CA LEU A 346 -2.66 -15.27 -10.49
C LEU A 346 -2.49 -16.27 -9.34
N VAL A 347 -1.65 -17.30 -9.53
CA VAL A 347 -1.36 -18.31 -8.50
C VAL A 347 -0.69 -17.68 -7.30
N LEU A 348 0.35 -16.86 -7.52
CA LEU A 348 1.05 -16.17 -6.44
C LEU A 348 0.11 -15.24 -5.65
N ALA A 349 -0.65 -14.39 -6.35
CA ALA A 349 -1.56 -13.45 -5.73
C ALA A 349 -2.68 -14.15 -4.94
N THR A 350 -3.20 -15.26 -5.45
CA THR A 350 -4.22 -16.07 -4.76
C THR A 350 -3.65 -16.71 -3.50
N ILE A 351 -2.49 -17.36 -3.58
CA ILE A 351 -1.89 -18.05 -2.42
C ILE A 351 -1.48 -17.04 -1.35
N ALA A 352 -0.78 -15.97 -1.74
CA ALA A 352 -0.33 -14.93 -0.82
C ALA A 352 -1.51 -14.23 -0.11
N SER A 353 -2.57 -13.88 -0.85
CA SER A 353 -3.76 -13.23 -0.26
C SER A 353 -4.49 -14.14 0.73
N LEU A 354 -4.65 -15.43 0.42
CA LEU A 354 -5.26 -16.40 1.34
C LEU A 354 -4.43 -16.56 2.62
N ILE A 355 -3.11 -16.70 2.51
CA ILE A 355 -2.22 -16.85 3.67
C ILE A 355 -2.21 -15.57 4.50
N ALA A 356 -2.09 -14.40 3.86
CA ALA A 356 -2.10 -13.11 4.55
C ALA A 356 -3.40 -12.87 5.31
N VAL A 357 -4.56 -13.17 4.71
CA VAL A 357 -5.87 -13.05 5.39
C VAL A 357 -5.98 -14.05 6.55
N ALA A 358 -5.55 -15.29 6.35
CA ALA A 358 -5.55 -16.29 7.42
C ALA A 358 -4.68 -15.85 8.61
N MET A 359 -3.46 -15.39 8.35
CA MET A 359 -2.55 -14.89 9.39
C MET A 359 -3.10 -13.63 10.06
N ALA A 360 -3.69 -12.70 9.30
CA ALA A 360 -4.34 -11.51 9.83
C ALA A 360 -5.49 -11.86 10.79
N VAL A 361 -6.31 -12.86 10.45
CA VAL A 361 -7.37 -13.38 11.33
C VAL A 361 -6.78 -13.99 12.60
N LEU A 362 -5.74 -14.81 12.48
CA LEU A 362 -5.09 -15.44 13.64
C LEU A 362 -4.47 -14.39 14.58
N LEU A 363 -3.78 -13.38 14.05
CA LEU A 363 -3.17 -12.32 14.84
C LEU A 363 -4.23 -11.44 15.51
N SER A 364 -5.24 -10.98 14.76
CA SER A 364 -6.27 -10.08 15.28
C SER A 364 -7.18 -10.77 16.29
N TYR A 365 -7.56 -12.03 16.04
CA TYR A 365 -8.35 -12.83 16.97
C TYR A 365 -7.52 -13.25 18.20
N GLY A 366 -6.23 -13.54 18.00
CA GLY A 366 -5.31 -13.88 19.06
C GLY A 366 -5.17 -12.80 20.14
N VAL A 367 -5.05 -11.53 19.74
CA VAL A 367 -5.01 -10.38 20.68
C VAL A 367 -6.32 -10.19 21.42
N ARG A 368 -7.45 -10.59 20.82
CA ARG A 368 -8.76 -10.56 21.45
C ARG A 368 -8.91 -11.64 22.53
N LEU A 369 -8.33 -12.82 22.31
CA LEU A 369 -8.35 -13.93 23.27
C LEU A 369 -7.38 -13.69 24.44
N ASP A 370 -6.15 -13.28 24.13
CA ASP A 370 -5.13 -12.93 25.11
C ASP A 370 -4.60 -11.52 24.83
N SER A 371 -5.00 -10.59 25.70
CA SER A 371 -4.64 -9.17 25.60
C SER A 371 -3.35 -8.81 26.34
N SER A 372 -2.51 -9.80 26.66
CA SER A 372 -1.20 -9.59 27.29
C SER A 372 -0.35 -8.56 26.53
N PRO A 373 0.52 -7.80 27.22
CA PRO A 373 1.38 -6.81 26.56
C PRO A 373 2.29 -7.47 25.52
N LEU A 374 2.66 -8.74 25.72
CA LEU A 374 3.48 -9.52 24.81
C LEU A 374 2.76 -9.79 23.49
N THR A 375 1.51 -10.28 23.50
CA THR A 375 0.73 -10.51 22.27
C THR A 375 0.44 -9.22 21.53
N ARG A 376 0.13 -8.14 22.26
CA ARG A 376 -0.09 -6.81 21.67
C ARG A 376 1.17 -6.27 20.98
N ASN A 377 2.34 -6.45 21.58
CA ASN A 377 3.59 -5.99 20.98
C ASN A 377 4.01 -6.88 19.80
N ALA A 378 3.85 -8.20 19.91
CA ALA A 378 4.15 -9.14 18.82
C ALA A 378 3.30 -8.87 17.58
N THR A 379 1.99 -8.67 17.75
CA THR A 379 1.09 -8.30 16.64
C THR A 379 1.41 -6.94 16.03
N ARG A 380 1.80 -5.96 16.85
CA ARG A 380 2.27 -4.65 16.36
C ARG A 380 3.54 -4.78 15.53
N ILE A 381 4.48 -5.65 15.91
CA ILE A 381 5.70 -5.90 15.13
C ILE A 381 5.32 -6.56 13.80
N ALA A 382 4.44 -7.57 13.83
CA ALA A 382 3.97 -8.24 12.63
C ALA A 382 3.25 -7.28 11.66
N SER A 383 2.50 -6.29 12.17
CA SER A 383 1.82 -5.30 11.32
C SER A 383 2.74 -4.19 10.78
N LEU A 384 4.01 -4.13 11.18
CA LEU A 384 4.98 -3.20 10.58
C LEU A 384 5.47 -3.65 9.19
N GLY A 385 5.19 -4.90 8.77
CA GLY A 385 5.67 -5.47 7.51
C GLY A 385 5.35 -4.62 6.26
N TYR A 386 4.22 -3.92 6.25
CA TYR A 386 3.83 -3.04 5.14
C TYR A 386 4.71 -1.80 4.98
N ALA A 387 5.33 -1.33 6.07
CA ALA A 387 6.25 -0.21 5.98
C ALA A 387 7.56 -0.60 5.28
N ILE A 388 7.90 -1.89 5.23
CA ILE A 388 9.18 -2.37 4.72
C ILE A 388 9.15 -2.41 3.18
N PRO A 389 10.06 -1.70 2.49
CA PRO A 389 10.19 -1.79 1.04
C PRO A 389 10.44 -3.22 0.56
N GLY A 390 9.86 -3.61 -0.57
CA GLY A 390 9.99 -4.94 -1.18
C GLY A 390 11.44 -5.32 -1.48
N SER A 391 12.30 -4.37 -1.85
CA SER A 391 13.74 -4.60 -2.01
C SER A 391 14.43 -4.96 -0.69
N VAL A 392 14.07 -4.27 0.39
CA VAL A 392 14.56 -4.53 1.75
C VAL A 392 14.06 -5.90 2.21
N VAL A 393 12.77 -6.20 2.03
CA VAL A 393 12.17 -7.51 2.30
C VAL A 393 12.91 -8.60 1.53
N ALA A 394 13.15 -8.43 0.24
CA ALA A 394 13.85 -9.41 -0.59
C ALA A 394 15.25 -9.73 -0.08
N VAL A 395 16.08 -8.70 0.14
CA VAL A 395 17.44 -8.87 0.66
C VAL A 395 17.43 -9.53 2.05
N GLY A 396 16.53 -9.10 2.94
CA GLY A 396 16.43 -9.64 4.29
C GLY A 396 15.96 -11.08 4.38
N ILE A 397 15.29 -11.60 3.34
CA ILE A 397 14.78 -12.97 3.28
C ILE A 397 15.74 -13.88 2.54
N LEU A 398 16.32 -13.41 1.43
CA LEU A 398 17.17 -14.23 0.59
C LEU A 398 18.39 -14.76 1.34
N ILE A 399 19.03 -13.92 2.15
CA ILE A 399 20.22 -14.31 2.93
C ILE A 399 19.93 -15.44 3.93
N PRO A 400 18.96 -15.32 4.87
CA PRO A 400 18.68 -16.38 5.83
C PRO A 400 18.12 -17.66 5.18
N PHE A 401 17.33 -17.56 4.11
CA PHE A 401 16.82 -18.75 3.44
C PHE A 401 17.88 -19.45 2.57
N ALA A 402 18.81 -18.71 1.96
CA ALA A 402 19.97 -19.31 1.31
C ALA A 402 20.88 -20.04 2.31
N TRP A 403 21.09 -19.43 3.49
CA TRP A 403 21.79 -20.10 4.60
C TRP A 403 21.07 -21.38 5.06
N LEU A 404 19.74 -21.36 5.11
CA LEU A 404 18.94 -22.52 5.49
C LEU A 404 19.05 -23.64 4.45
N ASP A 405 18.99 -23.32 3.15
CA ASP A 405 19.18 -24.28 2.07
C ASP A 405 20.59 -24.91 2.13
N ASP A 406 21.64 -24.10 2.29
CA ASP A 406 23.02 -24.61 2.41
C ASP A 406 23.19 -25.51 3.64
N THR A 407 22.63 -25.11 4.79
CA THR A 407 22.69 -25.91 6.02
C THR A 407 21.94 -27.23 5.86
N LEU A 408 20.77 -27.21 5.22
CA LEU A 408 19.99 -28.41 4.93
C LEU A 408 20.74 -29.34 3.97
N ASN A 409 21.35 -28.79 2.92
CA ASN A 409 22.15 -29.55 1.96
C ASN A 409 23.38 -30.18 2.61
N ARG A 410 24.12 -29.43 3.44
CA ARG A 410 25.26 -29.98 4.22
C ARG A 410 24.82 -31.10 5.14
N TRP A 411 23.68 -30.95 5.81
CA TRP A 411 23.14 -32.00 6.68
C TRP A 411 22.69 -33.24 5.90
N LEU A 412 21.95 -33.08 4.79
CA LEU A 412 21.50 -34.19 3.95
C LEU A 412 22.68 -34.92 3.28
N GLN A 413 23.68 -34.17 2.83
CA GLN A 413 24.88 -34.74 2.24
C GLN A 413 25.65 -35.58 3.27
N ALA A 414 25.77 -35.08 4.50
CA ALA A 414 26.49 -35.78 5.58
C ALA A 414 25.77 -37.04 6.08
N ASN A 415 24.43 -37.03 6.13
CA ASN A 415 23.66 -38.15 6.70
C ASN A 415 23.14 -39.15 5.67
N TYR A 416 22.85 -38.68 4.44
CA TYR A 416 22.15 -39.46 3.43
C TYR A 416 22.82 -39.43 2.04
N GLY A 417 23.90 -38.67 1.85
CA GLY A 417 24.57 -38.53 0.55
C GLY A 417 23.71 -37.88 -0.53
N MET A 418 22.65 -37.15 -0.14
CA MET A 418 21.71 -36.50 -1.05
C MET A 418 21.82 -34.97 -0.96
N ILE A 419 21.54 -34.29 -2.08
CA ILE A 419 21.44 -32.83 -2.15
C ILE A 419 19.99 -32.47 -2.47
N ALA A 420 19.33 -31.74 -1.56
CA ALA A 420 17.96 -31.28 -1.73
C ALA A 420 17.84 -30.12 -2.75
N GLY A 421 18.90 -29.32 -2.90
CA GLY A 421 18.93 -28.14 -3.74
C GLY A 421 18.42 -26.89 -3.02
N LEU A 422 18.02 -25.87 -3.78
CA LEU A 422 17.54 -24.58 -3.27
C LEU A 422 16.01 -24.62 -3.07
N ILE A 423 15.55 -25.41 -2.10
CA ILE A 423 14.11 -25.63 -1.88
C ILE A 423 13.44 -24.34 -1.39
N PHE A 424 14.07 -23.61 -0.47
CA PHE A 424 13.48 -22.40 0.07
C PHE A 424 13.76 -21.19 -0.82
N SER A 425 15.03 -20.93 -1.11
CA SER A 425 15.48 -19.74 -1.85
C SER A 425 15.31 -19.84 -3.37
N GLY A 426 15.22 -21.06 -3.92
CA GLY A 426 15.11 -21.31 -5.36
C GLY A 426 13.72 -21.73 -5.83
N SER A 427 12.68 -21.62 -4.99
CA SER A 427 11.30 -21.96 -5.36
C SER A 427 10.35 -20.78 -5.16
N ALA A 428 9.11 -20.89 -5.66
CA ALA A 428 8.07 -19.86 -5.46
C ALA A 428 7.73 -19.62 -3.97
N PHE A 429 8.18 -20.49 -3.05
CA PHE A 429 8.01 -20.33 -1.61
C PHE A 429 8.55 -18.99 -1.10
N ILE A 430 9.78 -18.60 -1.49
CA ILE A 430 10.40 -17.36 -0.98
C ILE A 430 9.63 -16.13 -1.42
N LEU A 431 9.07 -16.14 -2.64
CA LEU A 431 8.19 -15.08 -3.16
C LEU A 431 6.90 -14.99 -2.36
N ILE A 432 6.21 -16.12 -2.15
CA ILE A 432 4.97 -16.15 -1.38
C ILE A 432 5.22 -15.64 0.04
N TYR A 433 6.31 -16.09 0.67
CA TYR A 433 6.70 -15.65 1.99
C TYR A 433 6.98 -14.14 2.04
N ALA A 434 7.72 -13.59 1.07
CA ALA A 434 7.98 -12.16 0.96
C ALA A 434 6.69 -11.33 0.80
N TYR A 435 5.76 -11.78 -0.05
CA TYR A 435 4.46 -11.14 -0.20
C TYR A 435 3.64 -11.18 1.07
N VAL A 436 3.62 -12.31 1.77
CA VAL A 436 2.91 -12.45 3.04
C VAL A 436 3.49 -11.49 4.07
N VAL A 437 4.81 -11.45 4.25
CA VAL A 437 5.46 -10.51 5.18
C VAL A 437 5.12 -9.06 4.86
N ARG A 438 5.22 -8.67 3.58
CA ARG A 438 4.97 -7.30 3.14
C ARG A 438 3.51 -6.89 3.24
N PHE A 439 2.58 -7.72 2.75
CA PHE A 439 1.17 -7.36 2.61
C PHE A 439 0.29 -7.81 3.79
N LEU A 440 0.85 -8.48 4.81
CA LEU A 440 0.11 -8.89 6.01
C LEU A 440 -0.60 -7.72 6.69
N ALA A 441 0.04 -6.53 6.76
CA ALA A 441 -0.56 -5.40 7.47
C ALA A 441 -1.85 -4.89 6.79
N VAL A 442 -1.92 -4.95 5.46
CA VAL A 442 -3.12 -4.55 4.70
C VAL A 442 -4.32 -5.42 5.12
N SER A 443 -4.10 -6.73 5.19
CA SER A 443 -5.12 -7.67 5.69
C SER A 443 -5.39 -7.48 7.18
N PHE A 444 -4.35 -7.31 8.00
CA PHE A 444 -4.47 -7.12 9.45
C PHE A 444 -5.36 -5.93 9.79
N ASN A 445 -5.11 -4.77 9.18
CA ASN A 445 -5.88 -3.56 9.44
C ASN A 445 -7.36 -3.72 9.04
N ALA A 446 -7.64 -4.36 7.90
CA ALA A 446 -9.01 -4.63 7.47
C ALA A 446 -9.75 -5.61 8.40
N VAL A 447 -9.06 -6.65 8.86
CA VAL A 447 -9.59 -7.65 9.79
C VAL A 447 -9.81 -7.05 11.18
N GLU A 448 -8.85 -6.30 11.71
CA GLU A 448 -8.93 -5.63 13.02
C GLU A 448 -10.10 -4.63 13.06
N ALA A 449 -10.23 -3.79 12.04
CA ALA A 449 -11.35 -2.86 11.91
C ALA A 449 -12.72 -3.57 11.85
N SER A 450 -12.77 -4.76 11.23
CA SER A 450 -14.00 -5.55 11.19
C SER A 450 -14.30 -6.25 12.52
N LEU A 451 -13.28 -6.76 13.22
CA LEU A 451 -13.43 -7.38 14.54
C LEU A 451 -13.85 -6.37 15.60
N GLY A 452 -13.43 -5.11 15.46
CA GLY A 452 -13.89 -4.01 16.32
C GLY A 452 -15.42 -3.83 16.33
N LYS A 453 -16.12 -4.29 15.28
CA LYS A 453 -17.59 -4.26 15.19
C LYS A 453 -18.26 -5.39 15.98
N VAL A 454 -17.51 -6.43 16.38
CA VAL A 454 -18.06 -7.58 17.12
C VAL A 454 -17.97 -7.32 18.62
N THR A 455 -19.12 -7.24 19.29
CA THR A 455 -19.17 -6.93 20.72
C THR A 455 -18.71 -8.10 21.59
N PRO A 456 -18.08 -7.85 22.76
CA PRO A 456 -17.68 -8.92 23.68
C PRO A 456 -18.85 -9.80 24.17
N SER A 457 -20.08 -9.29 24.15
CA SER A 457 -21.28 -10.05 24.51
C SER A 457 -21.57 -11.20 23.54
N MET A 458 -21.21 -11.06 22.25
CA MET A 458 -21.35 -12.13 21.27
C MET A 458 -20.41 -13.30 21.59
N ASP A 459 -19.18 -13.00 22.01
CA ASP A 459 -18.21 -14.02 22.43
C ASP A 459 -18.69 -14.75 23.68
N ALA A 460 -19.27 -14.03 24.65
CA ALA A 460 -19.81 -14.61 25.88
C ALA A 460 -21.01 -15.52 25.58
N ALA A 461 -21.95 -15.08 24.74
CA ALA A 461 -23.10 -15.88 24.32
C ALA A 461 -22.68 -17.18 23.61
N ALA A 462 -21.70 -17.09 22.70
CA ALA A 462 -21.17 -18.26 22.00
C ALA A 462 -20.55 -19.28 22.98
N ARG A 463 -19.82 -18.81 24.01
CA ARG A 463 -19.26 -19.67 25.06
C ARG A 463 -20.34 -20.35 25.90
N THR A 464 -21.41 -19.64 26.28
CA THR A 464 -22.55 -20.22 26.99
C THR A 464 -23.27 -21.29 26.17
N LEU A 465 -23.26 -21.15 24.83
CA LEU A 465 -23.77 -22.16 23.88
C LEU A 465 -22.76 -23.29 23.59
N GLY A 466 -21.71 -23.45 24.41
CA GLY A 466 -20.74 -24.53 24.32
C GLY A 466 -19.70 -24.40 23.19
N GLN A 467 -19.59 -23.23 22.53
CA GLN A 467 -18.56 -23.03 21.52
C GLN A 467 -17.19 -22.78 22.14
N SER A 468 -16.17 -23.48 21.63
CA SER A 468 -14.76 -23.18 21.91
C SER A 468 -14.31 -21.91 21.17
N ALA A 469 -13.14 -21.37 21.49
CA ALA A 469 -12.60 -20.20 20.80
C ALA A 469 -12.53 -20.38 19.27
N GLY A 470 -12.16 -21.57 18.78
CA GLY A 470 -12.19 -21.88 17.35
C GLY A 470 -13.61 -22.02 16.79
N GLY A 471 -14.54 -22.59 17.57
CA GLY A 471 -15.96 -22.69 17.22
C GLY A 471 -16.61 -21.32 17.05
N THR A 472 -16.35 -20.40 17.99
CA THR A 472 -16.81 -19.01 17.94
C THR A 472 -16.23 -18.27 16.73
N LEU A 473 -14.94 -18.45 16.44
CA LEU A 473 -14.31 -17.87 15.24
C LEU A 473 -15.04 -18.33 13.97
N ARG A 474 -15.18 -19.64 13.78
CA ARG A 474 -15.74 -20.22 12.54
C ARG A 474 -17.24 -19.95 12.36
N ARG A 475 -18.03 -20.05 13.44
CA ARG A 475 -19.50 -20.00 13.35
C ARG A 475 -20.09 -18.60 13.59
N VAL A 476 -19.40 -17.72 14.30
CA VAL A 476 -19.91 -16.39 14.65
C VAL A 476 -19.11 -15.31 13.93
N HIS A 477 -17.79 -15.23 14.18
CA HIS A 477 -16.98 -14.14 13.63
C HIS A 477 -16.80 -14.23 12.12
N THR A 478 -16.45 -15.40 11.57
CA THR A 478 -16.21 -15.56 10.12
C THR A 478 -17.43 -15.14 9.29
N PRO A 479 -18.68 -15.58 9.56
CA PRO A 479 -19.86 -15.12 8.84
C PRO A 479 -20.08 -13.60 8.86
N ILE A 480 -19.90 -12.98 10.02
CA ILE A 480 -20.06 -11.52 10.18
C ILE A 480 -18.98 -10.76 9.40
N MET A 481 -17.77 -11.32 9.36
CA MET A 481 -16.61 -10.69 8.73
C MET A 481 -16.43 -11.02 7.25
N ARG A 482 -17.26 -11.88 6.64
CA ARG A 482 -17.06 -12.37 5.24
C ARG A 482 -16.77 -11.25 4.25
N GLY A 483 -17.53 -10.16 4.31
CA GLY A 483 -17.34 -9.00 3.42
C GLY A 483 -15.97 -8.34 3.61
N SER A 484 -15.54 -8.16 4.86
CA SER A 484 -14.23 -7.58 5.20
C SER A 484 -13.07 -8.52 4.86
N LEU A 485 -13.26 -9.84 5.03
CA LEU A 485 -12.27 -10.85 4.65
C LEU A 485 -12.07 -10.91 3.13
N LEU A 486 -13.16 -10.86 2.37
CA LEU A 486 -13.09 -10.77 0.90
C LEU A 486 -12.44 -9.46 0.46
N ALA A 487 -12.78 -8.34 1.07
CA ALA A 487 -12.15 -7.05 0.77
C ALA A 487 -10.64 -7.07 1.08
N ALA A 488 -10.24 -7.62 2.23
CA ALA A 488 -8.83 -7.78 2.60
C ALA A 488 -8.08 -8.67 1.60
N GLY A 489 -8.67 -9.80 1.21
CA GLY A 489 -8.09 -10.71 0.23
C GLY A 489 -7.91 -10.07 -1.14
N ILE A 490 -8.93 -9.34 -1.62
CA ILE A 490 -8.86 -8.65 -2.93
C ILE A 490 -7.82 -7.53 -2.93
N LEU A 491 -7.68 -6.79 -1.83
CA LEU A 491 -6.64 -5.76 -1.71
C LEU A 491 -5.25 -6.37 -1.78
N VAL A 492 -4.96 -7.40 -0.98
CA VAL A 492 -3.66 -8.10 -1.04
C VAL A 492 -3.43 -8.73 -2.41
N PHE A 493 -4.46 -9.36 -2.99
CA PHE A 493 -4.37 -9.96 -4.32
C PHE A 493 -3.91 -8.94 -5.36
N VAL A 494 -4.53 -7.75 -5.39
CA VAL A 494 -4.15 -6.70 -6.34
C VAL A 494 -2.76 -6.13 -6.06
N ASP A 495 -2.39 -5.94 -4.80
CA ASP A 495 -1.06 -5.45 -4.45
C ASP A 495 0.04 -6.44 -4.87
N VAL A 496 -0.21 -7.75 -4.76
CA VAL A 496 0.71 -8.79 -5.25
C VAL A 496 0.78 -8.82 -6.78
N MET A 497 -0.35 -8.62 -7.49
CA MET A 497 -0.37 -8.62 -8.96
C MET A 497 0.52 -7.53 -9.59
N LYS A 498 0.69 -6.40 -8.89
CA LYS A 498 1.55 -5.28 -9.33
C LYS A 498 2.90 -5.22 -8.62
N GLU A 499 3.22 -6.19 -7.76
CA GLU A 499 4.50 -6.20 -7.05
C GLU A 499 5.63 -6.46 -8.05
N LEU A 500 6.63 -5.56 -8.04
CA LEU A 500 7.85 -5.70 -8.83
C LEU A 500 9.13 -5.79 -7.97
N PRO A 501 9.38 -4.89 -6.98
CA PRO A 501 10.69 -4.84 -6.30
C PRO A 501 11.12 -6.13 -5.59
N ALA A 502 10.23 -6.80 -4.87
CA ALA A 502 10.57 -8.07 -4.24
C ALA A 502 10.65 -9.19 -5.28
N THR A 503 9.72 -9.16 -6.24
CA THR A 503 9.57 -10.18 -7.28
C THR A 503 10.80 -10.29 -8.17
N ILE A 504 11.37 -9.15 -8.58
CA ILE A 504 12.55 -9.16 -9.47
C ILE A 504 13.79 -9.76 -8.80
N ILE A 505 13.90 -9.66 -7.48
CA ILE A 505 15.05 -10.13 -6.71
C ILE A 505 14.90 -11.61 -6.33
N LEU A 506 13.69 -12.01 -5.93
CA LEU A 506 13.43 -13.31 -5.32
C LEU A 506 12.89 -14.37 -6.29
N ARG A 507 12.56 -14.00 -7.54
CA ARG A 507 11.96 -14.97 -8.45
C ARG A 507 12.93 -16.10 -8.79
N PRO A 508 12.47 -17.36 -8.82
CA PRO A 508 13.28 -18.45 -9.30
C PRO A 508 13.48 -18.37 -10.81
N PHE A 509 14.45 -19.12 -11.32
CA PHE A 509 14.76 -19.16 -12.75
C PHE A 509 13.53 -19.57 -13.57
N ASN A 510 13.33 -18.89 -14.70
CA ASN A 510 12.20 -19.11 -15.62
C ASN A 510 10.81 -18.95 -14.99
N PHE A 511 10.69 -18.19 -13.90
CA PHE A 511 9.42 -17.92 -13.25
C PHE A 511 9.13 -16.42 -13.24
N ASP A 512 8.67 -15.91 -14.38
CA ASP A 512 8.31 -14.50 -14.51
C ASP A 512 6.82 -14.27 -14.23
N THR A 513 6.53 -13.10 -13.68
CA THR A 513 5.17 -12.58 -13.49
C THR A 513 4.86 -11.53 -14.55
N LEU A 514 3.59 -11.10 -14.64
CA LEU A 514 3.19 -10.00 -15.53
C LEU A 514 3.97 -8.73 -15.22
N ALA A 515 4.20 -8.43 -13.94
CA ALA A 515 4.94 -7.25 -13.50
C ALA A 515 6.41 -7.31 -13.96
N VAL A 516 7.05 -8.47 -13.78
CA VAL A 516 8.42 -8.71 -14.23
C VAL A 516 8.54 -8.64 -15.75
N ARG A 517 7.62 -9.27 -16.48
CA ARG A 517 7.61 -9.21 -17.94
C ARG A 517 7.45 -7.78 -18.44
N ALA A 518 6.47 -7.05 -17.91
CA ALA A 518 6.24 -5.65 -18.27
C ALA A 518 7.52 -4.82 -18.03
N HIS A 519 8.21 -5.06 -16.91
CA HIS A 519 9.47 -4.40 -16.60
C HIS A 519 10.61 -4.77 -17.55
N ASN A 520 10.83 -6.06 -17.83
CA ASN A 520 11.91 -6.52 -18.71
C ASN A 520 11.71 -5.99 -20.14
N LEU A 521 10.50 -6.16 -20.70
CA LEU A 521 10.19 -5.69 -22.05
C LEU A 521 10.31 -4.16 -22.17
N ALA A 522 9.87 -3.42 -21.15
CA ALA A 522 10.04 -1.97 -21.15
C ALA A 522 11.50 -1.53 -21.00
N SER A 523 12.29 -2.27 -20.23
CA SER A 523 13.74 -2.03 -20.10
C SER A 523 14.49 -2.36 -21.40
N ASP A 524 13.96 -3.28 -22.20
CA ASP A 524 14.45 -3.63 -23.54
C ASP A 524 13.89 -2.70 -24.64
N GLU A 525 13.25 -1.58 -24.27
CA GLU A 525 12.60 -0.62 -25.19
C GLU A 525 11.44 -1.21 -26.05
N ARG A 526 10.94 -2.40 -25.70
CA ARG A 526 9.80 -3.08 -26.34
C ARG A 526 8.48 -2.69 -25.69
N LEU A 527 8.18 -1.39 -25.71
CA LEU A 527 7.05 -0.80 -24.98
C LEU A 527 5.68 -1.29 -25.45
N ALA A 528 5.53 -1.57 -26.75
CA ALA A 528 4.29 -2.11 -27.30
C ALA A 528 3.92 -3.48 -26.72
N GLU A 529 4.89 -4.38 -26.61
CA GLU A 529 4.70 -5.70 -26.01
C GLU A 529 4.46 -5.60 -24.51
N ALA A 530 5.20 -4.72 -23.83
CA ALA A 530 5.02 -4.44 -22.40
C ALA A 530 3.62 -3.89 -22.08
N ALA A 531 2.98 -3.20 -23.03
CA ALA A 531 1.66 -2.59 -22.84
C ALA A 531 0.56 -3.63 -22.57
N THR A 532 0.66 -4.84 -23.16
CA THR A 532 -0.32 -5.92 -22.95
C THR A 532 -0.34 -6.40 -21.49
N SER A 533 0.83 -6.67 -20.93
CA SER A 533 1.01 -7.11 -19.54
C SER A 533 0.64 -5.99 -18.56
N SER A 534 1.04 -4.77 -18.91
CA SER A 534 0.68 -3.56 -18.16
C SER A 534 -0.83 -3.34 -18.09
N LEU A 535 -1.53 -3.43 -19.22
CA LEU A 535 -2.98 -3.24 -19.28
C LEU A 535 -3.73 -4.35 -18.52
N ALA A 536 -3.27 -5.59 -18.60
CA ALA A 536 -3.82 -6.69 -17.81
C ALA A 536 -3.72 -6.40 -16.29
N ILE A 537 -2.58 -5.90 -15.82
CA ILE A 537 -2.41 -5.48 -14.42
C ILE A 537 -3.36 -4.33 -14.08
N VAL A 538 -3.51 -3.33 -14.96
CA VAL A 538 -4.43 -2.20 -14.75
C VAL A 538 -5.88 -2.67 -14.63
N VAL A 539 -6.33 -3.55 -15.51
CA VAL A 539 -7.70 -4.10 -15.49
C VAL A 539 -7.97 -4.81 -14.16
N VAL A 540 -7.02 -5.63 -13.69
CA VAL A 540 -7.12 -6.28 -12.38
C VAL A 540 -7.08 -5.26 -11.24
N GLY A 541 -6.25 -4.21 -11.35
CA GLY A 541 -6.12 -3.13 -10.38
C GLY A 541 -7.36 -2.26 -10.21
N ILE A 542 -8.24 -2.19 -11.21
CA ILE A 542 -9.51 -1.46 -11.14
C ILE A 542 -10.52 -2.16 -10.21
N LEU A 543 -10.39 -3.48 -9.99
CA LEU A 543 -11.36 -4.26 -9.22
C LEU A 543 -11.53 -3.75 -7.76
N PRO A 544 -10.47 -3.52 -6.96
CA PRO A 544 -10.59 -2.89 -5.65
C PRO A 544 -11.24 -1.51 -5.68
N VAL A 545 -10.97 -0.70 -6.72
CA VAL A 545 -11.55 0.63 -6.87
C VAL A 545 -13.07 0.54 -7.05
N ILE A 546 -13.53 -0.39 -7.88
CA ILE A 546 -14.97 -0.66 -8.08
C ILE A 546 -15.59 -1.12 -6.75
N LEU A 547 -14.97 -2.07 -6.06
CA LEU A 547 -15.48 -2.61 -4.80
C LEU A 547 -15.55 -1.54 -3.70
N LEU A 548 -14.51 -0.71 -3.59
CA LEU A 548 -14.45 0.39 -2.63
C LEU A 548 -15.56 1.41 -2.94
N SER A 549 -15.75 1.76 -4.21
CA SER A 549 -16.85 2.63 -4.66
C SER A 549 -18.23 2.06 -4.28
N ILE A 550 -18.44 0.76 -4.47
CA ILE A 550 -19.69 0.08 -4.09
C ILE A 550 -19.87 0.07 -2.57
N ALA A 551 -18.83 -0.26 -1.81
CA ALA A 551 -18.87 -0.30 -0.35
C ALA A 551 -19.19 1.08 0.25
N MET A 552 -18.57 2.14 -0.28
CA MET A 552 -18.81 3.52 0.13
C MET A 552 -20.21 4.04 -0.23
N ARG A 553 -20.83 3.50 -1.29
CA ARG A 553 -22.23 3.82 -1.65
C ARG A 553 -23.23 3.11 -0.73
N LYS A 554 -22.97 1.86 -0.35
CA LYS A 554 -23.82 1.09 0.57
C LYS A 554 -23.75 1.57 2.01
N SER A 555 -22.64 2.16 2.43
CA SER A 555 -22.47 2.70 3.78
C SER A 555 -23.08 4.09 4.00
N ARG A 556 -23.64 4.76 2.97
CA ARG A 556 -24.39 6.02 3.12
C ARG A 556 -25.73 5.73 3.83
N PRO A 557 -25.91 6.11 5.12
CA PRO A 557 -27.18 5.96 5.81
C PRO A 557 -28.16 7.01 5.24
N GLY A 558 -29.34 6.56 4.80
CA GLY A 558 -30.38 7.43 4.21
C GLY A 558 -30.74 7.15 2.75
N ASN A 559 -30.10 6.18 2.08
CA ASN A 559 -30.44 5.78 0.71
C ASN A 559 -31.37 4.55 0.63
N ASN A 560 -31.94 4.09 1.76
CA ASN A 560 -33.11 3.20 1.76
C ASN A 560 -34.37 4.02 1.40
N THR A 561 -34.42 4.53 0.17
CA THR A 561 -35.68 4.94 -0.44
C THR A 561 -36.47 3.69 -0.77
N SER A 562 -37.35 3.30 0.14
CA SER A 562 -38.75 2.95 -0.15
C SER A 562 -39.07 2.31 -1.51
N THR A 563 -38.38 1.23 -1.90
CA THR A 563 -38.90 0.34 -2.94
C THR A 563 -39.96 -0.57 -2.33
N GLY A 564 -41.20 -0.06 -2.35
CA GLY A 564 -42.42 -0.83 -2.57
C GLY A 564 -42.78 -1.90 -1.56
N ARG A 565 -43.32 -1.49 -0.41
CA ARG A 565 -44.41 -2.25 0.26
C ARG A 565 -45.71 -1.50 -0.04
N LYS A 566 -46.21 -1.68 -1.25
CA LYS A 566 -47.63 -1.53 -1.60
C LYS A 566 -48.09 -2.92 -1.99
N ASP A 567 -49.35 -3.22 -1.66
CA ASP A 567 -50.05 -4.51 -1.81
C ASP A 567 -49.90 -5.37 -0.54
N GLU A 568 -50.91 -5.71 0.26
CA GLU A 568 -52.38 -5.61 0.18
C GLU A 568 -52.93 -5.50 1.61
N HIS A 569 -53.77 -4.49 1.84
CA HIS A 569 -54.84 -4.54 2.83
C HIS A 569 -55.96 -3.70 2.24
N LEU A 570 -56.85 -4.36 1.50
CA LEU A 570 -58.27 -4.08 1.36
C LEU A 570 -58.96 -5.38 0.96
#